data_AF-A0A2Y9LDA4-F1
#
_entry.id   AF-A0A2Y9LDA4-F1
#
_cell.length_a   1.000
_cell.length_b   1.000
_cell.length_c   1.000
_cell.angle_alpha   90.00
_cell.angle_beta   90.00
_cell.angle_gamma   90.00
#
_symmetry.space_group_name_H-M   'P 1'
#
loop_
_entity.id
_entity.type
_entity.pdbx_description
1 polymer ?
#
loop_
_entity_poly.entity_id
_entity_poly.type
_entity_poly.pdbx_seq_one_letter_code
_entity_poly.pdbx_strand_id
1 'polypeptide(L)'
;MRSPVSWLSLAVCVGGLKAELITHLHPPVLEFVNSTCVFPFMYGDSIYYNCISLHSDYDWCSLDKKFQGRWRYCTGQDPPKCAFPFLYRKKLFYECTKNGYVLNRSWCSLTKNYNRDGKWKQCSPFG
;
A
#
# COMPACT_ATOMS: atom_id res chain seq x y z
N MET A 1 -49.08 -50.79 -31.41
CA MET A 1 -48.32 -50.15 -32.51
C MET A 1 -49.25 -49.18 -33.23
N ARG A 2 -48.74 -47.95 -33.48
CA ARG A 2 -49.33 -46.79 -34.20
C ARG A 2 -49.96 -45.68 -33.33
N SER A 3 -49.22 -44.57 -33.21
CA SER A 3 -49.66 -43.22 -32.83
C SER A 3 -50.73 -42.68 -33.78
N PRO A 4 -51.56 -41.70 -33.36
CA PRO A 4 -51.21 -40.29 -33.65
C PRO A 4 -51.80 -39.26 -32.65
N VAL A 5 -51.00 -38.32 -32.15
CA VAL A 5 -51.50 -37.03 -31.62
C VAL A 5 -50.40 -36.01 -31.91
N SER A 6 -50.43 -35.37 -33.08
CA SER A 6 -51.16 -34.15 -33.44
C SER A 6 -50.66 -32.92 -32.69
N TRP A 7 -50.19 -31.99 -33.51
CA TRP A 7 -49.32 -30.85 -33.23
C TRP A 7 -50.20 -29.64 -32.94
N LEU A 8 -50.11 -29.05 -31.75
CA LEU A 8 -50.60 -27.70 -31.50
C LEU A 8 -49.49 -26.92 -30.79
N SER A 9 -48.80 -26.12 -31.59
CA SER A 9 -47.86 -25.10 -31.15
C SER A 9 -48.63 -24.00 -30.42
N LEU A 10 -48.32 -23.77 -29.15
CA LEU A 10 -48.57 -22.48 -28.51
C LEU A 10 -47.22 -21.83 -28.25
N ALA A 11 -46.85 -20.95 -29.18
CA ALA A 11 -45.79 -19.98 -28.99
C ALA A 11 -46.23 -19.02 -27.88
N VAL A 12 -45.60 -19.13 -26.71
CA VAL A 12 -45.69 -18.11 -25.67
C VAL A 12 -44.43 -17.28 -25.76
N CYS A 13 -44.51 -16.19 -26.53
CA CYS A 13 -43.52 -15.13 -26.53
C CYS A 13 -43.67 -14.33 -25.22
N VAL A 14 -42.81 -14.58 -24.23
CA VAL A 14 -42.67 -13.66 -23.09
C VAL A 14 -41.33 -12.96 -23.20
N GLY A 15 -41.46 -11.66 -23.50
CA GLY A 15 -40.58 -10.55 -23.19
C GLY A 15 -39.15 -10.85 -22.76
N GLY A 16 -38.21 -10.34 -23.54
CA GLY A 16 -36.80 -10.32 -23.19
C GLY A 16 -36.53 -9.71 -21.82
N LEU A 17 -35.78 -10.46 -21.01
CA LEU A 17 -34.99 -9.90 -19.93
C LEU A 17 -33.52 -9.96 -20.39
N LYS A 18 -33.12 -8.95 -21.15
CA LYS A 18 -31.69 -8.67 -21.31
C LYS A 18 -31.30 -7.77 -20.15
N ALA A 19 -30.69 -8.36 -19.13
CA ALA A 19 -29.86 -7.63 -18.19
C ALA A 19 -28.84 -8.61 -17.58
N GLU A 20 -27.65 -8.62 -18.19
CA GLU A 20 -26.37 -8.76 -17.50
C GLU A 20 -26.13 -10.07 -16.70
N LEU A 21 -26.10 -11.21 -17.40
CA LEU A 21 -25.46 -12.44 -16.90
C LEU A 21 -23.96 -12.47 -17.29
N ILE A 22 -23.17 -11.46 -16.89
CA ILE A 22 -21.70 -11.52 -16.92
C ILE A 22 -21.11 -10.62 -15.81
N THR A 23 -21.06 -11.11 -14.57
CA THR A 23 -20.18 -10.53 -13.53
C THR A 23 -19.56 -11.57 -12.59
N HIS A 24 -19.63 -12.86 -12.94
CA HIS A 24 -19.10 -13.95 -12.10
C HIS A 24 -17.78 -14.57 -12.59
N LEU A 25 -17.09 -13.97 -13.57
CA LEU A 25 -15.83 -14.53 -14.11
C LEU A 25 -14.63 -13.58 -14.16
N HIS A 26 -14.71 -12.42 -13.51
CA HIS A 26 -13.49 -11.72 -13.08
C HIS A 26 -13.70 -11.26 -11.63
N PRO A 27 -13.13 -11.97 -10.64
CA PRO A 27 -12.96 -11.35 -9.33
C PRO A 27 -12.17 -10.04 -9.52
N PRO A 28 -12.41 -8.97 -8.74
CA PRO A 28 -11.58 -7.77 -8.76
C PRO A 28 -10.20 -8.09 -8.18
N VAL A 29 -9.39 -8.82 -8.94
CA VAL A 29 -8.00 -9.16 -8.63
C VAL A 29 -7.12 -8.15 -9.36
N LEU A 30 -7.21 -6.87 -8.96
CA LEU A 30 -6.20 -5.88 -9.34
C LEU A 30 -6.20 -4.62 -8.45
N GLU A 31 -6.51 -4.73 -7.16
CA GLU A 31 -6.25 -3.63 -6.19
C GLU A 31 -5.40 -4.11 -5.00
N PHE A 32 -5.49 -5.39 -4.62
CA PHE A 32 -4.75 -5.94 -3.47
C PHE A 32 -3.27 -6.27 -3.75
N VAL A 33 -2.85 -6.39 -5.02
CA VAL A 33 -1.50 -6.85 -5.36
C VAL A 33 -0.47 -5.70 -5.36
N ASN A 34 -0.91 -4.44 -5.29
CA ASN A 34 -0.01 -3.28 -5.34
C ASN A 34 -0.20 -2.28 -4.19
N SER A 35 -0.75 -2.72 -3.06
CA SER A 35 -0.84 -1.89 -1.87
C SER A 35 0.50 -1.85 -1.14
N THR A 36 1.21 -0.72 -1.26
CA THR A 36 2.49 -0.46 -0.60
C THR A 36 2.28 0.31 0.71
N CYS A 37 3.23 0.21 1.63
CA CYS A 37 3.22 1.02 2.85
C CYS A 37 3.18 2.51 2.53
N VAL A 38 2.25 3.23 3.18
CA VAL A 38 2.18 4.69 3.09
C VAL A 38 2.97 5.28 4.25
N PHE A 39 4.03 6.03 3.94
CA PHE A 39 4.78 6.79 4.93
C PHE A 39 4.73 8.30 4.63
N PRO A 40 4.56 9.14 5.65
CA PRO A 40 4.13 8.77 7.01
C PRO A 40 2.63 8.38 7.05
N PHE A 41 2.25 7.53 8.00
CA PHE A 41 0.85 7.21 8.31
C PHE A 41 0.47 7.59 9.75
N MET A 42 -0.79 7.92 9.97
CA MET A 42 -1.37 8.19 11.30
C MET A 42 -2.01 6.92 11.86
N TYR A 43 -1.64 6.55 13.07
CA TYR A 43 -2.28 5.49 13.85
C TYR A 43 -2.48 5.97 15.30
N GLY A 44 -3.73 5.98 15.76
CA GLY A 44 -4.12 6.75 16.94
C GLY A 44 -3.79 8.24 16.76
N ASP A 45 -3.17 8.84 17.77
CA ASP A 45 -2.73 10.24 17.76
C ASP A 45 -1.27 10.43 17.29
N SER A 46 -0.66 9.36 16.77
CA SER A 46 0.77 9.34 16.41
C SER A 46 0.99 9.21 14.90
N ILE A 47 2.06 9.85 14.43
CA ILE A 47 2.52 9.80 13.04
C ILE A 47 3.77 8.93 12.96
N TYR A 48 3.72 7.89 12.12
CA TYR A 48 4.79 6.92 11.94
C TYR A 48 5.42 7.04 10.55
N TYR A 49 6.75 7.03 10.51
CA TYR A 49 7.56 7.23 9.31
C TYR A 49 8.24 5.94 8.82
N ASN A 50 8.04 4.83 9.53
CA ASN A 50 8.60 3.51 9.28
C ASN A 50 7.59 2.47 9.77
N CYS A 51 7.85 1.21 9.45
CA CYS A 51 7.09 0.09 9.99
C CYS A 51 7.18 0.07 11.52
N ILE A 52 6.10 -0.31 12.18
CA ILE A 52 5.99 -0.34 13.64
C ILE A 52 5.60 -1.73 14.13
N SER A 53 6.06 -2.10 15.32
CA SER A 53 5.67 -3.32 16.03
C SER A 53 4.59 -3.07 17.10
N LEU A 54 3.92 -1.92 17.03
CA LEU A 54 2.93 -1.56 18.04
C LEU A 54 1.75 -2.55 17.98
N HIS A 55 1.47 -3.20 19.11
CA HIS A 55 0.43 -4.24 19.24
C HIS A 55 0.58 -5.42 18.28
N SER A 56 1.80 -5.75 17.85
CA SER A 56 2.07 -6.90 16.98
C SER A 56 3.46 -7.49 17.25
N ASP A 57 3.59 -8.79 17.06
CA ASP A 57 4.89 -9.48 17.10
C ASP A 57 5.76 -9.17 15.87
N TYR A 58 5.14 -8.64 14.80
CA TYR A 58 5.81 -8.32 13.54
C TYR A 58 5.63 -6.85 13.17
N ASP A 59 6.65 -6.28 12.52
CA ASP A 59 6.58 -4.94 11.98
C ASP A 59 5.50 -4.84 10.89
N TRP A 60 4.65 -3.82 11.00
CA TRP A 60 3.56 -3.56 10.06
C TRP A 60 3.47 -2.09 9.69
N CYS A 61 2.74 -1.80 8.61
CA CYS A 61 2.48 -0.45 8.13
C CYS A 61 1.03 -0.29 7.70
N SER A 62 0.54 0.96 7.69
CA SER A 62 -0.74 1.25 7.05
C SER A 62 -0.59 1.41 5.54
N LEU A 63 -1.65 1.01 4.83
CA LEU A 63 -1.82 1.26 3.40
C LEU A 63 -2.52 2.61 3.13
N ASP A 64 -2.82 3.36 4.19
CA ASP A 64 -3.50 4.64 4.16
C ASP A 64 -2.71 5.69 4.95
N LYS A 65 -2.81 6.96 4.54
CA LYS A 65 -2.23 8.07 5.31
C LYS A 65 -2.87 8.22 6.69
N LYS A 66 -4.17 7.97 6.80
CA LYS A 66 -4.90 7.88 8.07
C LYS A 66 -5.39 6.45 8.20
N PHE A 67 -4.99 5.76 9.25
CA PHE A 67 -5.33 4.35 9.44
C PHE A 67 -6.84 4.15 9.43
N GLN A 68 -7.31 3.33 8.48
CA GLN A 68 -8.71 2.97 8.28
C GLN A 68 -8.93 1.46 8.40
N GLY A 69 -7.96 0.74 8.97
CA GLY A 69 -8.00 -0.72 9.09
C GLY A 69 -7.29 -1.47 7.96
N ARG A 70 -6.80 -0.79 6.92
CA ARG A 70 -5.95 -1.42 5.90
C ARG A 70 -4.47 -1.36 6.30
N TRP A 71 -3.87 -2.52 6.44
CA TRP A 71 -2.48 -2.71 6.83
C TRP A 71 -1.92 -4.00 6.27
N ARG A 72 -0.60 -4.14 6.32
CA ARG A 72 0.13 -5.37 6.04
C ARG A 72 1.39 -5.46 6.88
N TYR A 73 1.92 -6.67 7.03
CA TYR A 73 3.27 -6.86 7.55
C TYR A 73 4.31 -6.30 6.58
N CYS A 74 5.34 -5.70 7.15
CA CYS A 74 6.46 -5.19 6.39
C CYS A 74 7.42 -6.30 6.00
N THR A 75 8.04 -6.11 4.84
CA THR A 75 9.11 -6.94 4.32
C THR A 75 10.35 -6.07 4.07
N GLY A 76 11.46 -6.68 3.67
CA GLY A 76 12.65 -5.93 3.23
C GLY A 76 12.40 -4.99 2.04
N GLN A 77 11.26 -5.13 1.36
CA GLN A 77 10.84 -4.28 0.23
C GLN A 77 10.00 -3.06 0.66
N ASP A 78 9.75 -2.92 1.96
CA ASP A 78 8.95 -1.83 2.53
C ASP A 78 9.79 -0.76 3.27
N PRO A 79 11.03 -0.38 2.84
CA PRO A 79 11.77 0.66 3.53
C PRO A 79 11.12 2.03 3.26
N PRO A 80 11.03 2.91 4.27
CA PRO A 80 10.56 4.26 4.02
C PRO A 80 11.52 5.01 3.09
N LYS A 81 10.99 5.93 2.30
CA LYS A 81 11.77 6.72 1.34
C LYS A 81 12.42 7.92 2.05
N CYS A 82 13.63 8.25 1.63
CA CYS A 82 14.29 9.48 2.05
C CYS A 82 13.54 10.70 1.50
N ALA A 83 13.46 11.77 2.29
CA ALA A 83 12.83 13.03 1.89
C ALA A 83 13.88 14.00 1.34
N PHE A 84 14.28 13.83 0.08
CA PHE A 84 15.26 14.74 -0.54
C PHE A 84 14.60 16.00 -1.15
N PRO A 85 15.27 17.17 -1.07
CA PRO A 85 16.38 17.45 -0.16
C PRO A 85 15.88 17.58 1.29
N PHE A 86 16.74 17.25 2.26
CA PHE A 86 16.46 17.46 3.69
C PHE A 86 17.45 18.42 4.34
N LEU A 87 16.97 19.17 5.32
CA LEU A 87 17.75 20.12 6.10
C LEU A 87 18.34 19.45 7.36
N TYR A 88 19.67 19.42 7.46
CA TYR A 88 20.42 18.97 8.64
C TYR A 88 21.55 19.95 8.96
N ARG A 89 21.65 20.40 10.22
CA ARG A 89 22.64 21.39 10.70
C ARG A 89 22.79 22.60 9.76
N LYS A 90 21.65 23.18 9.36
CA LYS A 90 21.55 24.32 8.43
C LYS A 90 22.13 24.08 7.02
N LYS A 91 22.33 22.82 6.61
CA LYS A 91 22.76 22.43 5.27
C LYS A 91 21.70 21.54 4.61
N LEU A 92 21.52 21.70 3.30
CA LEU A 92 20.66 20.84 2.49
C LEU A 92 21.45 19.64 1.98
N PHE A 93 20.86 18.46 2.10
CA PHE A 93 21.40 17.20 1.59
C PHE A 93 20.46 16.62 0.54
N TYR A 94 21.02 16.26 -0.62
CA TYR A 94 20.29 15.70 -1.77
C TYR A 94 20.49 14.19 -1.92
N GLU A 95 21.36 13.62 -1.10
CA GLU A 95 21.69 12.20 -1.05
C GLU A 95 21.99 11.79 0.40
N CYS A 96 22.19 10.49 0.61
CA CYS A 96 22.57 9.98 1.92
C CYS A 96 23.91 10.54 2.39
N THR A 97 23.97 11.01 3.63
CA THR A 97 25.16 11.61 4.20
C THR A 97 25.74 10.73 5.31
N LYS A 98 27.06 10.78 5.49
CA LYS A 98 27.75 10.21 6.66
C LYS A 98 27.91 11.24 7.78
N ASN A 99 27.49 12.48 7.55
CA ASN A 99 27.73 13.59 8.47
C ASN A 99 27.06 13.33 9.82
N GLY A 100 27.86 13.36 10.88
CA GLY A 100 27.37 13.19 12.26
C GLY A 100 26.97 11.76 12.63
N TYR A 101 27.30 10.75 11.82
CA TYR A 101 27.08 9.35 12.15
C TYR A 101 28.41 8.63 12.39
N VAL A 102 28.49 7.81 13.45
CA VAL A 102 29.69 7.04 13.80
C VAL A 102 29.75 5.77 12.95
N LEU A 103 30.94 5.22 12.69
CA LEU A 103 31.15 3.95 11.94
C LEU A 103 30.90 4.01 10.42
N ASN A 104 31.08 5.16 9.77
CA ASN A 104 31.04 5.29 8.30
C ASN A 104 29.72 4.90 7.61
N ARG A 105 28.64 4.69 8.36
CA ARG A 105 27.29 4.41 7.82
C ARG A 105 26.64 5.70 7.33
N SER A 106 26.03 5.64 6.15
CA SER A 106 25.27 6.77 5.59
C SER A 106 23.81 6.71 6.03
N TRP A 107 23.18 7.87 6.09
CA TRP A 107 21.79 8.03 6.52
C TRP A 107 21.10 9.15 5.73
N CYS A 108 19.77 9.13 5.76
CA CYS A 108 18.94 10.19 5.18
C CYS A 108 17.77 10.53 6.11
N SER A 109 17.27 11.76 6.02
CA SER A 109 16.04 12.11 6.74
C SER A 109 14.80 11.56 6.04
N LEU A 110 13.79 11.22 6.85
CA LEU A 110 12.44 10.88 6.40
C LEU A 110 11.52 12.11 6.30
N THR A 111 12.07 13.30 6.56
CA THR A 111 11.35 14.58 6.58
C THR A 111 12.18 15.68 5.92
N LYS A 112 11.52 16.75 5.46
CA LYS A 112 12.22 17.91 4.88
C LYS A 112 13.13 18.63 5.88
N ASN A 113 12.81 18.59 7.18
CA ASN A 113 13.59 19.27 8.22
C ASN A 113 13.95 18.31 9.36
N TYR A 114 15.10 17.63 9.20
CA TYR A 114 15.62 16.74 10.22
C TYR A 114 15.86 17.46 11.56
N ASN A 115 16.31 18.72 11.53
CA ASN A 115 16.62 19.46 12.76
C ASN A 115 15.37 19.65 13.64
N ARG A 116 14.18 19.69 13.04
CA ARG A 116 12.90 19.79 13.74
C ARG A 116 12.34 18.42 14.09
N ASP A 117 12.32 17.51 13.13
CA ASP A 117 11.53 16.27 13.21
C ASP A 117 12.33 15.08 13.75
N GLY A 118 13.66 15.09 13.60
CA GLY A 118 14.55 14.03 14.07
C GLY A 118 14.34 12.67 13.42
N LYS A 119 13.56 12.58 12.32
CA LYS A 119 13.22 11.32 11.65
C LYS A 119 14.24 10.99 10.56
N TRP A 120 14.77 9.77 10.59
CA TRP A 120 15.80 9.31 9.68
C TRP A 120 15.76 7.79 9.50
N LYS A 121 16.48 7.31 8.48
CA LYS A 121 16.84 5.89 8.34
C LYS A 121 18.30 5.75 7.94
N GLN A 122 18.90 4.61 8.27
CA GLN A 122 20.17 4.22 7.67
C GLN A 122 19.93 3.95 6.18
N CYS A 123 20.84 4.42 5.33
CA CYS A 123 20.79 4.09 3.91
C CYS A 123 21.42 2.71 3.69
N SER A 124 20.87 1.96 2.74
CA SER A 124 21.47 0.71 2.29
C SER A 124 22.81 1.03 1.63
N PRO A 125 23.87 0.21 1.85
CA PRO A 125 25.15 0.41 1.16
C PRO A 125 25.05 0.24 -0.37
N PHE A 126 23.93 -0.30 -0.88
CA PHE A 126 23.73 -0.63 -2.28
C PHE A 126 22.74 0.28 -3.04
N GLY A 127 22.23 1.36 -2.43
CA GLY A 127 21.31 2.31 -3.07
C GLY A 127 20.13 2.71 -2.20
#